data_AF-F5YGT0-F1
#
_entry.id   AF-F5YGT0-F1
#
_cell.length_a   1.000
_cell.length_b   1.000
_cell.length_c   1.000
_cell.angle_alpha   90.00
_cell.angle_beta   90.00
_cell.angle_gamma   90.00
#
_symmetry.space_group_name_H-M   'P 1'
#
loop_
_entity.id
_entity.type
_entity.pdbx_description
1 polymer ?
#
loop_
_entity_poly.entity_id
_entity_poly.type
_entity_poly.pdbx_seq_one_letter_code
_entity_poly.pdbx_strand_id
1 'polypeptide(L)'
;MGLWNNKKIAAILILAGTGLFICSCVSEARAEKRLSPMVSTGALRLNDIEQYASSEPARAIHLIGTYRTVYGEDSPHPEQDLALNERLGILEGLAIQNLKDAQTLAISEKRWEDAASLARSLGSLGIAVENTGMEPDFLLEDGKEKLAAGDNLAAFLSAARSHVLKPLDAENALLFLQRAAELKQRRAANFFLSIIESQGGSFPKELGLFAKGQDSASDMIKGVVTVLVNRGYRIQRGMGSPDWVLGSAFFVDSSGLMITNYHVIASEVDPSYEGYSRMYIRLGDSTSPRIPAKVIGWDKALDLALIKAEVKPEYVFSLVDWVIPQVGDTVLAIGSPGGLEKTVTRGIVSALGRRFLQIGDVIQIDAAVNHGNSGGPVVDTEGRLVGIVFAGVEQYQGLNFAVPAERLAAALPALIAGGKAQRPWFGLAISETAQGAEIIYVAPFTPAAEQQVTEGSFIKSINGEEVRAPQGALIPALQDRLFPGRPGELVSLETSDGKHRVLQTTVRPEIPLAEAAKKDSRERMAAALFGLILTPSLNRGIAPAYLVKKVVRGSIADEAGLSEQDPVSIRGFKIEESDGYALLDINVKKRRMGYMETYMRLPAMLDSPDTL
;
A
#
# COMPACT_ATOMS: atom_id res chain seq x y z
N MET A 1 -22.08 -44.65 64.82
CA MET A 1 -22.40 -43.84 63.60
C MET A 1 -21.16 -43.02 63.25
N GLY A 2 -20.61 -43.10 62.02
CA GLY A 2 -19.65 -42.06 61.58
C GLY A 2 -18.55 -42.38 60.55
N LEU A 3 -18.38 -43.60 60.04
CA LEU A 3 -17.25 -43.93 59.14
C LEU A 3 -17.60 -44.17 57.66
N TRP A 4 -18.87 -44.04 57.26
CA TRP A 4 -19.34 -44.32 55.89
C TRP A 4 -19.56 -43.10 54.99
N ASN A 5 -19.29 -41.88 55.47
CA ASN A 5 -19.53 -40.65 54.70
C ASN A 5 -18.30 -40.08 53.95
N ASN A 6 -17.07 -40.48 54.31
CA ASN A 6 -15.86 -39.90 53.70
C ASN A 6 -15.51 -40.47 52.31
N LYS A 7 -15.86 -41.72 51.99
CA LYS A 7 -15.51 -42.32 50.68
C LYS A 7 -16.36 -41.77 49.53
N LYS A 8 -17.63 -41.43 49.76
CA LYS A 8 -18.49 -40.78 48.74
C LYS A 8 -18.07 -39.33 48.50
N ILE A 9 -17.70 -38.59 49.54
CA ILE A 9 -17.18 -37.23 49.43
C ILE A 9 -15.83 -37.22 48.70
N ALA A 10 -14.93 -38.16 49.00
CA ALA A 10 -13.66 -38.30 48.28
C ALA A 10 -13.86 -38.70 46.80
N ALA A 11 -14.78 -39.62 46.50
CA ALA A 11 -15.08 -39.98 45.10
C ALA A 11 -15.71 -38.83 44.31
N ILE A 12 -16.60 -38.04 44.94
CA ILE A 12 -17.20 -36.84 44.32
C ILE A 12 -16.15 -35.74 44.15
N LEU A 13 -15.24 -35.54 45.10
CA LEU A 13 -14.12 -34.59 44.98
C LEU A 13 -13.10 -35.02 43.91
N ILE A 14 -12.84 -36.33 43.76
CA ILE A 14 -11.97 -36.86 42.71
C ILE A 14 -12.65 -36.73 41.34
N LEU A 15 -13.95 -37.06 41.21
CA LEU A 15 -14.72 -36.89 39.96
C LEU A 15 -14.92 -35.40 39.58
N ALA A 16 -15.14 -34.52 40.57
CA ALA A 16 -15.21 -33.08 40.34
C ALA A 16 -13.83 -32.50 40.00
N GLY A 17 -12.77 -33.00 40.65
CA GLY A 17 -11.38 -32.62 40.38
C GLY A 17 -10.90 -33.04 38.98
N THR A 18 -11.22 -34.27 38.55
CA THR A 18 -10.92 -34.75 37.20
C THR A 18 -11.80 -34.09 36.14
N GLY A 19 -13.09 -33.86 36.43
CA GLY A 19 -13.99 -33.11 35.55
C GLY A 19 -13.53 -31.66 35.31
N LEU A 20 -13.09 -30.95 36.35
CA LEU A 20 -12.51 -29.60 36.21
C LEU A 20 -11.20 -29.61 35.42
N PHE A 21 -10.33 -30.60 35.63
CA PHE A 21 -9.05 -30.72 34.91
C PHE A 21 -9.26 -30.99 33.41
N ILE A 22 -10.19 -31.88 33.06
CA ILE A 22 -10.53 -32.19 31.67
C ILE A 22 -11.15 -30.96 31.00
N CYS A 23 -12.05 -30.24 31.67
CA CYS A 23 -12.61 -29.00 31.14
C CYS A 23 -11.54 -27.92 30.90
N SER A 24 -10.55 -27.76 31.78
CA SER A 24 -9.45 -26.81 31.57
C SER A 24 -8.59 -27.18 30.37
N CYS A 25 -8.18 -28.45 30.21
CA CYS A 25 -7.38 -28.90 29.07
C CYS A 25 -8.12 -28.72 27.73
N VAL A 26 -9.42 -29.00 27.71
CA VAL A 26 -10.26 -28.80 26.50
C VAL A 26 -10.41 -27.31 26.18
N SER A 27 -10.52 -26.45 27.20
CA SER A 27 -10.61 -25.00 27.01
C SER A 27 -9.32 -24.40 26.45
N GLU A 28 -8.17 -24.91 26.92
CA GLU A 28 -6.83 -24.49 26.49
C GLU A 28 -6.54 -24.96 25.07
N ALA A 29 -6.76 -26.24 24.75
CA ALA A 29 -6.60 -26.77 23.40
C ALA A 29 -7.52 -26.05 22.38
N ARG A 30 -8.72 -25.63 22.81
CA ARG A 30 -9.61 -24.81 21.97
C ARG A 30 -9.10 -23.39 21.79
N ALA A 31 -8.49 -22.80 22.82
CA ALA A 31 -7.86 -21.49 22.74
C ALA A 31 -6.62 -21.52 21.84
N GLU A 32 -5.78 -22.54 21.96
CA GLU A 32 -4.65 -22.82 21.08
C GLU A 32 -5.11 -22.93 19.63
N LYS A 33 -6.08 -23.81 19.33
CA LYS A 33 -6.58 -24.00 17.96
C LYS A 33 -7.12 -22.71 17.33
N ARG A 34 -7.69 -21.79 18.13
CA ARG A 34 -8.17 -20.49 17.64
C ARG A 34 -7.04 -19.51 17.39
N LEU A 35 -5.94 -19.60 18.13
CA LEU A 35 -4.76 -18.76 17.95
C LEU A 35 -3.78 -19.34 16.91
N SER A 36 -3.90 -20.63 16.59
CA SER A 36 -3.11 -21.27 15.55
C SER A 36 -3.45 -20.68 14.18
N PRO A 37 -2.45 -20.33 13.37
CA PRO A 37 -2.69 -19.92 12.01
C PRO A 37 -3.43 -20.98 11.20
N MET A 38 -4.38 -20.55 10.37
CA MET A 38 -4.93 -21.45 9.36
C MET A 38 -3.86 -21.74 8.32
N VAL A 39 -3.36 -22.97 8.33
CA VAL A 39 -2.44 -23.44 7.29
C VAL A 39 -3.27 -23.99 6.14
N SER A 40 -3.13 -23.40 4.96
CA SER A 40 -3.70 -23.97 3.73
C SER A 40 -2.86 -25.16 3.29
N THR A 41 -2.94 -26.28 4.00
CA THR A 41 -2.35 -27.54 3.57
C THR A 41 -3.32 -28.28 2.64
N GLY A 42 -3.80 -27.61 1.58
CA GLY A 42 -4.21 -28.40 0.42
C GLY A 42 -3.02 -29.28 0.05
N ALA A 43 -3.23 -30.59 -0.15
CA ALA A 43 -2.14 -31.49 -0.51
C ALA A 43 -1.49 -30.97 -1.79
N LEU A 44 -0.38 -30.25 -1.65
CA LEU A 44 0.34 -29.60 -2.72
C LEU A 44 0.93 -30.73 -3.56
N ARG A 45 0.30 -31.03 -4.71
CA ARG A 45 0.72 -32.17 -5.52
C ARG A 45 1.90 -31.72 -6.35
N LEU A 46 2.95 -32.54 -6.36
CA LEU A 46 4.12 -32.27 -7.18
C LEU A 46 3.73 -32.07 -8.66
N ASN A 47 2.74 -32.82 -9.15
CA ASN A 47 2.21 -32.70 -10.50
C ASN A 47 1.61 -31.31 -10.80
N ASP A 48 1.08 -30.59 -9.80
CA ASP A 48 0.57 -29.23 -10.00
C ASP A 48 1.74 -28.28 -10.28
N ILE A 49 2.86 -28.45 -9.57
CA ILE A 49 4.10 -27.68 -9.79
C ILE A 49 4.65 -27.92 -11.20
N GLU A 50 4.61 -29.17 -11.69
CA GLU A 50 5.05 -29.52 -13.04
C GLU A 50 4.26 -28.78 -14.12
N GLN A 51 2.94 -28.68 -13.95
CA GLN A 51 2.10 -27.92 -14.87
C GLN A 51 2.45 -26.43 -14.86
N TYR A 52 2.62 -25.84 -13.68
CA TYR A 52 2.95 -24.42 -13.55
C TYR A 52 4.36 -24.08 -14.04
N ALA A 53 5.34 -24.99 -13.94
CA ALA A 53 6.71 -24.72 -14.36
C ALA A 53 6.77 -24.27 -15.83
N SER A 54 5.83 -24.75 -16.68
CA SER A 54 5.68 -24.32 -18.07
C SER A 54 4.71 -23.15 -18.27
N SER A 55 3.57 -23.11 -17.57
CA SER A 55 2.53 -22.10 -17.83
C SER A 55 2.66 -20.81 -17.01
N GLU A 56 3.10 -20.92 -15.76
CA GLU A 56 3.19 -19.83 -14.79
C GLU A 56 4.46 -19.99 -13.93
N PRO A 57 5.65 -19.71 -14.49
CA PRO A 57 6.91 -20.08 -13.86
C PRO A 57 7.15 -19.39 -12.51
N ALA A 58 6.66 -18.16 -12.31
CA ALA A 58 6.69 -17.50 -11.01
C ALA A 58 5.86 -18.25 -9.95
N ARG A 59 4.67 -18.76 -10.31
CA ARG A 59 3.85 -19.58 -9.42
C ARG A 59 4.55 -20.88 -9.09
N ALA A 60 5.19 -21.53 -10.07
CA ALA A 60 5.96 -22.75 -9.84
C ALA A 60 7.08 -22.55 -8.81
N ILE A 61 7.88 -21.49 -8.97
CA ILE A 61 8.99 -21.16 -8.04
C ILE A 61 8.46 -20.92 -6.62
N HIS A 62 7.39 -20.14 -6.48
CA HIS A 62 6.74 -19.93 -5.19
C HIS A 62 6.26 -21.25 -4.57
N LEU A 63 5.57 -22.09 -5.34
CA LEU A 63 5.07 -23.38 -4.84
C LEU A 63 6.20 -24.35 -4.46
N ILE A 64 7.34 -24.32 -5.15
CA ILE A 64 8.54 -25.08 -4.78
C ILE A 64 9.07 -24.61 -3.42
N GLY A 65 9.15 -23.30 -3.19
CA GLY A 65 9.49 -22.72 -1.88
C GLY A 65 8.53 -23.15 -0.77
N THR A 66 7.22 -23.14 -1.06
CA THR A 66 6.19 -23.62 -0.14
C THR A 66 6.41 -25.10 0.18
N TYR A 67 6.67 -25.92 -0.85
CA TYR A 67 6.90 -27.36 -0.69
C TYR A 67 8.12 -27.63 0.20
N ARG A 68 9.24 -26.94 -0.04
CA ARG A 68 10.46 -27.03 0.80
C ARG A 68 10.18 -26.61 2.25
N THR A 69 9.38 -25.57 2.45
CA THR A 69 9.01 -25.11 3.79
C THR A 69 8.12 -26.12 4.53
N VAL A 70 7.22 -26.81 3.81
CA VAL A 70 6.28 -27.78 4.39
C VAL A 70 6.90 -29.17 4.58
N TYR A 71 7.78 -29.63 3.69
CA TYR A 71 8.26 -31.02 3.64
C TYR A 71 9.80 -31.19 3.68
N GLY A 72 10.57 -30.10 3.63
CA GLY A 72 12.04 -30.13 3.59
C GLY A 72 12.74 -30.42 4.92
N GLU A 73 14.06 -30.20 5.01
CA GLU A 73 14.88 -30.57 6.18
C GLU A 73 14.46 -29.88 7.49
N ASP A 74 13.91 -28.65 7.41
CA ASP A 74 13.36 -27.91 8.54
C ASP A 74 11.86 -28.20 8.81
N SER A 75 11.27 -29.16 8.10
CA SER A 75 9.87 -29.56 8.30
C SER A 75 9.70 -30.39 9.59
N PRO A 76 8.54 -30.30 10.27
CA PRO A 76 8.16 -31.27 11.30
C PRO A 76 7.99 -32.71 10.75
N HIS A 77 7.94 -32.88 9.42
CA HIS A 77 7.91 -34.16 8.70
C HIS A 77 8.95 -34.15 7.57
N PRO A 78 10.25 -34.28 7.88
CA PRO A 78 11.29 -34.23 6.86
C PRO A 78 11.16 -35.45 5.95
N GLU A 79 10.77 -35.26 4.70
CA GLU A 79 11.00 -36.26 3.66
C GLU A 79 12.46 -36.15 3.23
N GLN A 80 13.31 -37.04 3.75
CA GLN A 80 14.68 -37.23 3.28
C GLN A 80 14.71 -38.03 1.96
N ASP A 81 13.95 -37.60 0.95
CA ASP A 81 13.98 -38.22 -0.37
C ASP A 81 14.86 -37.39 -1.32
N LEU A 82 16.09 -37.86 -1.53
CA LEU A 82 17.05 -37.26 -2.45
C LEU A 82 16.44 -37.08 -3.85
N ALA A 83 15.59 -38.02 -4.29
CA ALA A 83 14.95 -37.99 -5.60
C ALA A 83 13.89 -36.87 -5.71
N LEU A 84 13.22 -36.56 -4.61
CA LEU A 84 12.25 -35.46 -4.54
C LEU A 84 12.94 -34.10 -4.64
N ASN A 85 14.03 -33.91 -3.88
CA ASN A 85 14.82 -32.69 -3.94
C ASN A 85 15.45 -32.48 -5.32
N GLU A 86 15.94 -33.55 -5.95
CA GLU A 86 16.43 -33.52 -7.33
C GLU A 86 15.32 -33.10 -8.30
N ARG A 87 14.12 -33.70 -8.20
CA ARG A 87 12.97 -33.35 -9.04
C ARG A 87 12.53 -31.90 -8.86
N LEU A 88 12.47 -31.40 -7.62
CA LEU A 88 12.16 -30.00 -7.34
C LEU A 88 13.22 -29.06 -7.94
N GLY A 89 14.50 -29.42 -7.86
CA GLY A 89 15.58 -28.66 -8.49
C GLY A 89 15.47 -28.59 -10.02
N ILE A 90 15.07 -29.69 -10.67
CA ILE A 90 14.83 -29.73 -12.12
C ILE A 90 13.67 -28.78 -12.50
N LEU A 91 12.56 -28.82 -11.76
CA LEU A 91 11.40 -27.97 -12.02
C LEU A 91 11.69 -26.49 -11.78
N GLU A 92 12.46 -26.17 -10.74
CA GLU A 92 12.92 -24.81 -10.47
C GLU A 92 13.81 -24.30 -11.61
N GLY A 93 14.77 -25.12 -12.07
CA GLY A 93 15.61 -24.80 -13.22
C GLY A 93 14.80 -24.53 -14.50
N LEU A 94 13.78 -25.35 -14.78
CA LEU A 94 12.87 -25.15 -15.90
C LEU A 94 12.08 -23.84 -15.78
N ALA A 95 11.50 -23.58 -14.62
CA ALA A 95 10.73 -22.35 -14.37
C ALA A 95 11.61 -21.09 -14.50
N ILE A 96 12.83 -21.13 -13.97
CA ILE A 96 13.82 -20.06 -14.13
C ILE A 96 14.13 -19.85 -15.61
N GLN A 97 14.40 -20.92 -16.36
CA GLN A 97 14.69 -20.79 -17.79
C GLN A 97 13.51 -20.15 -18.55
N ASN A 98 12.28 -20.56 -18.25
CA ASN A 98 11.08 -19.97 -18.85
C ASN A 98 10.92 -18.47 -18.50
N LEU A 99 11.31 -18.03 -17.30
CA LEU A 99 11.35 -16.59 -16.98
C LEU A 99 12.38 -15.84 -17.82
N LYS A 100 13.58 -16.41 -18.02
CA LYS A 100 14.63 -15.81 -18.87
C LYS A 100 14.19 -15.71 -20.33
N ASP A 101 13.56 -16.77 -20.84
CA ASP A 101 13.06 -16.82 -22.22
C ASP A 101 11.92 -15.81 -22.41
N ALA A 102 11.00 -15.70 -21.42
CA ALA A 102 9.95 -14.70 -21.42
C ALA A 102 10.49 -13.26 -21.43
N GLN A 103 11.58 -13.00 -20.69
CA GLN A 103 12.21 -11.68 -20.68
C GLN A 103 12.82 -11.36 -22.04
N THR A 104 13.55 -12.32 -22.62
CA THR A 104 14.17 -12.19 -23.95
C THR A 104 13.10 -11.94 -25.02
N LEU A 105 11.98 -12.66 -24.95
CA LEU A 105 10.84 -12.46 -25.85
C LEU A 105 10.24 -11.07 -25.67
N ALA A 106 9.97 -10.63 -24.44
CA ALA A 106 9.43 -9.30 -24.15
C ALA A 106 10.33 -8.18 -24.70
N ILE A 107 11.65 -8.31 -24.59
CA ILE A 107 12.62 -7.38 -25.18
C ILE A 107 12.50 -7.38 -26.71
N SER A 108 12.47 -8.56 -27.35
CA SER A 108 12.37 -8.66 -28.81
C SER A 108 11.07 -8.05 -29.37
N GLU A 109 9.99 -8.12 -28.58
CA GLU A 109 8.69 -7.56 -28.88
C GLU A 109 8.53 -6.11 -28.40
N LYS A 110 9.58 -5.51 -27.81
CA LYS A 110 9.56 -4.14 -27.27
C LYS A 110 8.51 -3.93 -26.17
N ARG A 111 8.16 -4.99 -25.45
CA ARG A 111 7.33 -4.95 -24.23
C ARG A 111 8.21 -4.63 -23.03
N TRP A 112 8.80 -3.44 -23.02
CA TRP A 112 9.83 -3.03 -22.05
C TRP A 112 9.38 -3.09 -20.59
N GLU A 113 8.15 -2.69 -20.33
CA GLU A 113 7.53 -2.73 -19.01
C GLU A 113 7.36 -4.18 -18.50
N ASP A 114 7.10 -5.14 -19.39
CA ASP A 114 7.06 -6.57 -19.05
C ASP A 114 8.48 -7.12 -18.86
N ALA A 115 9.44 -6.69 -19.69
CA ALA A 115 10.85 -7.04 -19.52
C ALA A 115 11.42 -6.54 -18.18
N ALA A 116 11.02 -5.33 -17.74
CA ALA A 116 11.36 -4.76 -16.43
C ALA A 116 10.73 -5.56 -15.28
N SER A 117 9.47 -5.95 -15.42
CA SER A 117 8.74 -6.82 -14.46
C SER A 117 9.42 -8.19 -14.28
N LEU A 118 9.82 -8.82 -15.39
CA LEU A 118 10.57 -10.07 -15.39
C LEU A 118 11.98 -9.88 -14.82
N ALA A 119 12.62 -8.75 -15.09
CA ALA A 119 13.93 -8.40 -14.51
C ALA A 119 13.86 -8.31 -12.98
N ARG A 120 12.82 -7.70 -12.42
CA ARG A 120 12.60 -7.65 -10.96
C ARG A 120 12.42 -9.04 -10.37
N SER A 121 11.61 -9.89 -11.01
CA SER A 121 11.40 -11.27 -10.56
C SER A 121 12.69 -12.08 -10.59
N LEU A 122 13.48 -11.98 -11.67
CA LEU A 122 14.79 -12.66 -11.79
C LEU A 122 15.82 -12.09 -10.80
N GLY A 123 15.84 -10.77 -10.62
CA GLY A 123 16.68 -10.09 -9.63
C GLY A 123 16.39 -10.52 -8.19
N SER A 124 15.11 -10.78 -7.87
CA SER A 124 14.69 -11.35 -6.58
C SER A 124 15.25 -12.75 -6.31
N LEU A 125 15.63 -13.47 -7.37
CA LEU A 125 16.32 -14.76 -7.32
C LEU A 125 17.86 -14.62 -7.36
N GLY A 126 18.40 -13.40 -7.44
CA GLY A 126 19.82 -13.16 -7.67
C GLY A 126 20.29 -13.53 -9.08
N ILE A 127 19.38 -13.56 -10.06
CA ILE A 127 19.66 -14.00 -11.43
C ILE A 127 19.67 -12.80 -12.37
N ALA A 128 20.78 -12.63 -13.08
CA ALA A 128 20.85 -11.76 -14.25
C ALA A 128 20.78 -12.60 -15.54
N VAL A 129 20.17 -12.06 -16.58
CA VAL A 129 20.17 -12.66 -17.91
C VAL A 129 21.29 -12.03 -18.72
N GLU A 130 22.14 -12.88 -19.30
CA GLU A 130 23.29 -12.41 -20.06
C GLU A 130 22.83 -11.63 -21.30
N ASN A 131 23.46 -10.47 -21.54
CA ASN A 131 23.27 -9.63 -22.72
C ASN A 131 21.87 -8.99 -22.89
N THR A 132 20.98 -9.06 -21.89
CA THR A 132 19.67 -8.41 -21.96
C THR A 132 19.62 -7.06 -21.25
N GLY A 133 20.55 -6.76 -20.33
CA GLY A 133 20.50 -5.58 -19.47
C GLY A 133 19.66 -5.80 -18.21
N MET A 134 19.48 -4.74 -17.41
CA MET A 134 18.73 -4.76 -16.14
C MET A 134 17.46 -3.89 -16.22
N GLU A 135 16.61 -3.93 -15.18
CA GLU A 135 15.41 -3.09 -15.05
C GLU A 135 15.60 -1.63 -15.49
N PRO A 136 16.59 -0.85 -15.00
CA PRO A 136 16.77 0.54 -15.41
C PRO A 136 17.01 0.70 -16.92
N ASP A 137 17.67 -0.26 -17.56
CA ASP A 137 17.97 -0.20 -18.99
C ASP A 137 16.66 -0.37 -19.80
N PHE A 138 15.78 -1.29 -19.38
CA PHE A 138 14.46 -1.46 -20.01
C PHE A 138 13.56 -0.25 -19.83
N LEU A 139 13.56 0.36 -18.64
CA LEU A 139 12.79 1.59 -18.37
C LEU A 139 13.29 2.79 -19.19
N LEU A 140 14.58 2.86 -19.45
CA LEU A 140 15.14 3.90 -20.32
C LEU A 140 14.69 3.70 -21.78
N GLU A 141 14.77 2.49 -22.31
CA GLU A 141 14.31 2.19 -23.68
C GLU A 141 12.80 2.39 -23.84
N ASP A 142 12.01 1.99 -22.84
CA ASP A 142 10.58 2.32 -22.75
C ASP A 142 10.34 3.84 -22.82
N GLY A 143 11.12 4.60 -22.03
CA GLY A 143 11.07 6.06 -22.02
C GLY A 143 11.35 6.65 -23.40
N LYS A 144 12.38 6.17 -24.10
CA LYS A 144 12.75 6.62 -25.45
C LYS A 144 11.67 6.31 -26.49
N GLU A 145 11.09 5.11 -26.46
CA GLU A 145 10.04 4.72 -27.40
C GLU A 145 8.76 5.54 -27.19
N LYS A 146 8.35 5.76 -25.93
CA LYS A 146 7.23 6.64 -25.59
C LYS A 146 7.49 8.09 -26.01
N LEU A 147 8.73 8.57 -25.83
CA LEU A 147 9.12 9.91 -26.26
C LEU A 147 8.97 10.06 -27.78
N ALA A 148 9.42 9.06 -28.55
CA ALA A 148 9.30 9.01 -30.00
C ALA A 148 7.83 8.90 -30.48
N ALA A 149 6.98 8.21 -29.71
CA ALA A 149 5.54 8.12 -29.95
C ALA A 149 4.78 9.40 -29.54
N GLY A 150 5.42 10.34 -28.86
CA GLY A 150 4.81 11.57 -28.36
C GLY A 150 4.04 11.42 -27.04
N ASP A 151 4.12 10.26 -26.38
CA ASP A 151 3.58 10.03 -25.04
C ASP A 151 4.56 10.55 -23.98
N ASN A 152 4.61 11.88 -23.88
CA ASN A 152 5.68 12.56 -23.15
C ASN A 152 5.61 12.33 -21.63
N LEU A 153 4.40 12.25 -21.06
CA LEU A 153 4.25 12.01 -19.63
C LEU A 153 4.78 10.62 -19.26
N ALA A 154 4.35 9.58 -19.98
CA ALA A 154 4.83 8.23 -19.72
C ALA A 154 6.34 8.13 -19.98
N ALA A 155 6.84 8.80 -21.03
CA ALA A 155 8.27 8.86 -21.34
C ALA A 155 9.11 9.46 -20.19
N PHE A 156 8.69 10.61 -19.66
CA PHE A 156 9.39 11.27 -18.56
C PHE A 156 9.36 10.42 -17.28
N LEU A 157 8.22 9.79 -16.96
CA LEU A 157 8.10 8.91 -15.80
C LEU A 157 9.02 7.69 -15.91
N SER A 158 9.07 7.04 -17.06
CA SER A 158 9.96 5.89 -17.28
C SER A 158 11.44 6.29 -17.19
N ALA A 159 11.82 7.44 -17.75
CA ALA A 159 13.18 7.98 -17.64
C ALA A 159 13.54 8.32 -16.19
N ALA A 160 12.64 8.94 -15.43
CA ALA A 160 12.85 9.26 -14.03
C ALA A 160 13.00 8.00 -13.17
N ARG A 161 12.16 6.97 -13.39
CA ARG A 161 12.29 5.66 -12.71
C ARG A 161 13.62 4.98 -13.04
N SER A 162 14.03 5.01 -14.31
CA SER A 162 15.35 4.53 -14.72
C SER A 162 16.46 5.26 -13.96
N HIS A 163 16.42 6.60 -13.90
CA HIS A 163 17.41 7.43 -13.21
C HIS A 163 17.55 7.08 -11.72
N VAL A 164 16.43 6.85 -11.02
CA VAL A 164 16.42 6.48 -9.59
C VAL A 164 17.16 5.17 -9.34
N LEU A 165 17.01 4.19 -10.24
CA LEU A 165 17.67 2.89 -10.13
C LEU A 165 19.13 2.93 -10.63
N LYS A 166 19.40 3.70 -11.69
CA LYS A 166 20.70 3.87 -12.31
C LYS A 166 20.78 5.26 -12.93
N PRO A 167 21.69 6.15 -12.47
CA PRO A 167 21.78 7.49 -13.01
C PRO A 167 21.93 7.50 -14.53
N LEU A 168 20.98 8.13 -15.23
CA LEU A 168 21.04 8.39 -16.68
C LEU A 168 22.30 9.18 -17.03
N ASP A 169 22.99 8.81 -18.11
CA ASP A 169 24.07 9.64 -18.64
C ASP A 169 23.56 10.98 -19.22
N ALA A 170 24.50 11.91 -19.42
CA ALA A 170 24.21 13.24 -19.94
C ALA A 170 23.55 13.25 -21.34
N GLU A 171 23.87 12.28 -22.20
CA GLU A 171 23.30 12.20 -23.56
C GLU A 171 21.81 11.83 -23.51
N ASN A 172 21.48 10.78 -22.75
CA ASN A 172 20.12 10.35 -22.53
C ASN A 172 19.31 11.42 -21.78
N ALA A 173 19.87 12.06 -20.76
CA ALA A 173 19.19 13.15 -20.05
C ALA A 173 18.93 14.37 -20.96
N LEU A 174 19.85 14.69 -21.89
CA LEU A 174 19.69 15.78 -22.84
C LEU A 174 18.51 15.56 -23.79
N LEU A 175 18.26 14.33 -24.22
CA LEU A 175 17.10 13.98 -25.06
C LEU A 175 15.78 14.38 -24.38
N PHE A 176 15.61 14.02 -23.10
CA PHE A 176 14.39 14.36 -22.36
C PHE A 176 14.33 15.85 -21.99
N LEU A 177 15.46 16.49 -21.69
CA LEU A 177 15.55 17.94 -21.49
C LEU A 177 15.05 18.72 -22.71
N GLN A 178 15.51 18.35 -23.91
CA GLN A 178 15.08 18.99 -25.17
C GLN A 178 13.56 18.88 -25.33
N ARG A 179 13.02 17.68 -25.13
CA ARG A 179 11.58 17.46 -25.25
C ARG A 179 10.77 18.23 -24.22
N ALA A 180 11.22 18.28 -22.96
CA ALA A 180 10.55 19.06 -21.92
C ALA A 180 10.54 20.56 -22.25
N ALA A 181 11.62 21.08 -22.83
CA ALA A 181 11.71 22.47 -23.27
C ALA A 181 10.77 22.77 -24.46
N GLU A 182 10.65 21.88 -25.45
CA GLU A 182 9.70 22.00 -26.57
C GLU A 182 8.25 22.10 -26.07
N LEU A 183 7.91 21.28 -25.08
CA LEU A 183 6.59 21.25 -24.45
C LEU A 183 6.36 22.40 -23.45
N LYS A 184 7.37 23.27 -23.26
CA LYS A 184 7.37 24.36 -22.28
C LYS A 184 7.14 23.89 -20.84
N GLN A 185 7.56 22.67 -20.51
CA GLN A 185 7.48 22.10 -19.16
C GLN A 185 8.77 22.39 -18.39
N ARG A 186 8.82 23.54 -17.73
CA ARG A 186 10.05 24.05 -17.11
C ARG A 186 10.59 23.15 -16.00
N ARG A 187 9.73 22.68 -15.09
CA ARG A 187 10.15 21.79 -13.99
C ARG A 187 10.68 20.45 -14.49
N ALA A 188 10.01 19.81 -15.45
CA ALA A 188 10.55 18.60 -16.09
C ALA A 188 11.91 18.86 -16.76
N ALA A 189 12.07 20.00 -17.46
CA ALA A 189 13.35 20.40 -18.03
C ALA A 189 14.42 20.60 -16.95
N ASN A 190 14.08 21.22 -15.81
CA ASN A 190 15.00 21.44 -14.69
C ASN A 190 15.52 20.11 -14.10
N PHE A 191 14.63 19.13 -13.91
CA PHE A 191 15.01 17.79 -13.47
C PHE A 191 16.07 17.16 -14.37
N PHE A 192 15.82 17.07 -15.67
CA PHE A 192 16.81 16.48 -16.60
C PHE A 192 18.09 17.31 -16.71
N LEU A 193 17.99 18.63 -16.62
CA LEU A 193 19.17 19.50 -16.56
C LEU A 193 20.04 19.21 -15.33
N SER A 194 19.44 19.02 -14.15
CA SER A 194 20.21 18.71 -12.93
C SER A 194 20.99 17.40 -13.03
N ILE A 195 20.46 16.42 -13.78
CA ILE A 195 21.17 15.16 -14.05
C ILE A 195 22.42 15.45 -14.88
N ILE A 196 22.29 16.22 -15.96
CA ILE A 196 23.42 16.58 -16.84
C ILE A 196 24.48 17.36 -16.05
N GLU A 197 24.05 18.35 -15.26
CA GLU A 197 24.95 19.19 -14.46
C GLU A 197 25.70 18.39 -13.39
N SER A 198 25.03 17.42 -12.74
CA SER A 198 25.66 16.55 -11.73
C SER A 198 26.82 15.71 -12.28
N GLN A 199 26.87 15.51 -13.60
CA GLN A 199 27.89 14.75 -14.31
C GLN A 199 28.90 15.63 -15.05
N GLY A 200 28.75 16.96 -14.98
CA GLY A 200 29.57 17.89 -15.76
C GLY A 200 29.32 17.82 -17.28
N GLY A 201 28.15 17.34 -17.70
CA GLY A 201 27.78 17.26 -19.11
C GLY A 201 27.51 18.62 -19.76
N SER A 202 27.70 18.71 -21.07
CA SER A 202 27.43 19.92 -21.85
C SER A 202 26.00 19.97 -22.38
N PHE A 203 25.39 21.16 -22.41
CA PHE A 203 24.04 21.39 -22.93
C PHE A 203 23.95 22.76 -23.61
N PRO A 204 23.02 22.96 -24.58
CA PRO A 204 22.75 24.27 -25.17
C PRO A 204 22.33 25.31 -24.11
N LYS A 205 22.90 26.51 -24.19
CA LYS A 205 22.70 27.57 -23.20
C LYS A 205 21.24 28.00 -23.08
N GLU A 206 20.51 27.98 -24.19
CA GLU A 206 19.09 28.33 -24.26
C GLU A 206 18.23 27.37 -23.43
N LEU A 207 18.53 26.08 -23.47
CA LEU A 207 17.84 25.07 -22.65
C LEU A 207 18.11 25.29 -21.16
N GLY A 208 19.37 25.58 -20.81
CA GLY A 208 19.74 25.91 -19.44
C GLY A 208 19.01 27.15 -18.90
N LEU A 209 18.93 28.21 -19.71
CA LEU A 209 18.20 29.43 -19.34
C LEU A 209 16.70 29.18 -19.17
N PHE A 210 16.10 28.38 -20.05
CA PHE A 210 14.68 28.01 -19.95
C PHE A 210 14.40 27.22 -18.67
N ALA A 211 15.16 26.15 -18.43
CA ALA A 211 14.96 25.20 -17.34
C ALA A 211 15.19 25.83 -15.94
N LYS A 212 16.15 26.77 -15.82
CA LYS A 212 16.46 27.47 -14.56
C LYS A 212 15.52 28.63 -14.23
N GLY A 213 14.58 28.98 -15.11
CA GLY A 213 13.55 29.97 -14.81
C GLY A 213 12.61 29.51 -13.69
N GLN A 214 11.76 30.41 -13.21
CA GLN A 214 10.75 30.10 -12.20
C GLN A 214 9.34 30.34 -12.75
N ASP A 215 8.42 29.41 -12.47
CA ASP A 215 7.01 29.60 -12.74
C ASP A 215 6.38 30.43 -11.62
N SER A 216 5.58 31.43 -11.97
CA SER A 216 4.84 32.20 -10.98
C SER A 216 3.61 31.43 -10.50
N ALA A 217 3.09 31.76 -9.31
CA ALA A 217 1.80 31.24 -8.87
C ALA A 217 0.67 31.55 -9.87
N SER A 218 0.76 32.69 -10.58
CA SER A 218 -0.19 33.07 -11.63
C SER A 218 -0.06 32.24 -12.91
N ASP A 219 1.06 31.55 -13.13
CA ASP A 219 1.21 30.62 -14.25
C ASP A 219 0.69 29.25 -13.84
N MET A 220 1.11 28.76 -12.66
CA MET A 220 0.68 27.46 -12.13
C MET A 220 -0.83 27.34 -12.00
N ILE A 221 -1.51 28.42 -11.60
CA ILE A 221 -2.97 28.43 -11.45
C ILE A 221 -3.75 28.22 -12.76
N LYS A 222 -3.12 28.49 -13.92
CA LYS A 222 -3.72 28.21 -15.24
C LYS A 222 -3.75 26.71 -15.56
N GLY A 223 -3.01 25.92 -14.80
CA GLY A 223 -2.95 24.46 -14.91
C GLY A 223 -3.91 23.74 -13.96
N VAL A 224 -4.70 24.48 -13.17
CA VAL A 224 -5.64 23.92 -12.19
C VAL A 224 -7.07 24.19 -12.64
N VAL A 225 -7.93 23.18 -12.51
CA VAL A 225 -9.33 23.20 -12.94
C VAL A 225 -10.25 22.79 -11.79
N THR A 226 -11.50 23.21 -11.86
CA THR A 226 -12.56 22.70 -10.99
C THR A 226 -13.10 21.39 -11.55
N VAL A 227 -13.22 20.36 -10.71
CA VAL A 227 -13.93 19.11 -11.02
C VAL A 227 -15.34 19.19 -10.47
N LEU A 228 -16.32 18.86 -11.31
CA LEU A 228 -17.73 18.85 -10.95
C LEU A 228 -18.33 17.48 -11.30
N VAL A 229 -18.80 16.75 -10.29
CA VAL A 229 -19.52 15.49 -10.50
C VAL A 229 -20.98 15.70 -10.18
N ASN A 230 -21.83 15.60 -11.21
CA ASN A 230 -23.27 15.72 -11.09
C ASN A 230 -23.89 14.37 -10.70
N ARG A 231 -24.40 14.27 -9.48
CA ARG A 231 -25.06 13.07 -8.95
C ARG A 231 -26.59 13.10 -9.07
N GLY A 232 -27.13 14.07 -9.81
CA GLY A 232 -28.57 14.25 -9.99
C GLY A 232 -29.20 15.00 -8.81
N TYR A 233 -30.22 14.41 -8.19
CA TYR A 233 -30.97 15.02 -7.08
C TYR A 233 -31.00 14.09 -5.88
N ARG A 234 -30.70 14.64 -4.70
CA ARG A 234 -30.90 13.97 -3.41
C ARG A 234 -32.27 14.33 -2.87
N ILE A 235 -33.09 13.33 -2.57
CA ILE A 235 -34.42 13.55 -1.98
C ILE A 235 -34.30 13.41 -0.46
N GLN A 236 -34.53 14.50 0.27
CA GLN A 236 -34.62 14.48 1.73
C GLN A 236 -35.97 15.04 2.18
N ARG A 237 -36.74 14.25 2.94
CA ARG A 237 -38.08 14.63 3.45
C ARG A 237 -39.02 15.15 2.34
N GLY A 238 -38.97 14.55 1.16
CA GLY A 238 -39.79 14.93 0.00
C GLY A 238 -39.29 16.14 -0.80
N MET A 239 -38.19 16.77 -0.40
CA MET A 239 -37.56 17.86 -1.15
C MET A 239 -36.33 17.34 -1.91
N GLY A 240 -36.29 17.56 -3.22
CA GLY A 240 -35.12 17.26 -4.06
C GLY A 240 -34.14 18.43 -4.09
N SER A 241 -32.90 18.22 -3.66
CA SER A 241 -31.80 19.18 -3.84
C SER A 241 -30.80 18.65 -4.86
N PRO A 242 -30.24 19.49 -5.75
CA PRO A 242 -29.14 19.05 -6.61
C PRO A 242 -28.00 18.45 -5.80
N ASP A 243 -27.48 17.32 -6.24
CA ASP A 243 -26.36 16.63 -5.60
C ASP A 243 -25.11 16.79 -6.47
N TRP A 244 -24.14 17.54 -5.96
CA TRP A 244 -22.88 17.81 -6.65
C TRP A 244 -21.72 17.46 -5.72
N VAL A 245 -20.66 16.88 -6.30
CA VAL A 245 -19.34 16.81 -5.69
C VAL A 245 -18.45 17.82 -6.39
N LEU A 246 -17.73 18.62 -5.61
CA LEU A 246 -16.79 19.62 -6.10
C LEU A 246 -15.38 19.28 -5.63
N GLY A 247 -14.42 19.40 -6.53
CA GLY A 247 -13.00 19.24 -6.24
C GLY A 247 -12.15 20.07 -7.19
N SER A 248 -10.85 19.86 -7.10
CA SER A 248 -9.85 20.42 -8.00
C SER A 248 -9.13 19.29 -8.72
N ALA A 249 -8.58 19.61 -9.89
CA ALA A 249 -7.63 18.77 -10.59
C ALA A 249 -6.56 19.64 -11.23
N PHE A 250 -5.41 19.07 -11.57
CA PHE A 250 -4.36 19.80 -12.26
C PHE A 250 -3.78 19.01 -13.42
N PHE A 251 -3.45 19.72 -14.50
CA PHE A 251 -2.93 19.11 -15.72
C PHE A 251 -1.51 18.58 -15.52
N VAL A 252 -1.30 17.35 -16.01
CA VAL A 252 -0.01 16.64 -15.95
C VAL A 252 0.50 16.23 -17.32
N ASP A 253 -0.33 16.41 -18.36
CA ASP A 253 0.08 16.27 -19.75
C ASP A 253 -0.69 17.23 -20.68
N SER A 254 -0.05 17.55 -21.79
CA SER A 254 -0.60 18.39 -22.86
C SER A 254 -1.84 17.81 -23.56
N SER A 255 -2.08 16.50 -23.46
CA SER A 255 -3.28 15.84 -23.98
C SER A 255 -4.53 16.02 -23.10
N GLY A 256 -4.44 16.79 -22.01
CA GLY A 256 -5.55 17.04 -21.10
C GLY A 256 -5.72 15.98 -20.01
N LEU A 257 -4.67 15.22 -19.69
CA LEU A 257 -4.64 14.36 -18.50
C LEU A 257 -4.45 15.21 -17.25
N MET A 258 -5.17 14.87 -16.19
CA MET A 258 -5.16 15.57 -14.92
C MET A 258 -5.19 14.61 -13.74
N ILE A 259 -4.60 15.02 -12.61
CA ILE A 259 -4.69 14.32 -11.33
C ILE A 259 -5.75 14.98 -10.46
N THR A 260 -6.53 14.16 -9.76
CA THR A 260 -7.48 14.55 -8.70
C THR A 260 -7.55 13.45 -7.63
N ASN A 261 -8.42 13.60 -6.65
CA ASN A 261 -8.66 12.56 -5.65
C ASN A 261 -9.72 11.55 -6.09
N TYR A 262 -9.60 10.31 -5.62
CA TYR A 262 -10.61 9.27 -5.86
C TYR A 262 -11.97 9.66 -5.25
N HIS A 263 -12.03 10.18 -4.03
CA HIS A 263 -13.29 10.53 -3.38
C HIS A 263 -14.09 11.60 -4.12
N VAL A 264 -13.43 12.45 -4.92
CA VAL A 264 -14.08 13.45 -5.79
C VAL A 264 -14.84 12.75 -6.93
N ILE A 265 -14.28 11.66 -7.46
CA ILE A 265 -14.80 10.94 -8.63
C ILE A 265 -15.48 9.60 -8.29
N ALA A 266 -15.59 9.26 -7.01
CA ALA A 266 -15.96 7.91 -6.57
C ALA A 266 -17.27 7.41 -7.20
N SER A 267 -18.28 8.27 -7.33
CA SER A 267 -19.57 7.89 -7.94
C SER A 267 -19.51 7.58 -9.44
N GLU A 268 -18.43 7.94 -10.14
CA GLU A 268 -18.22 7.59 -11.56
C GLU A 268 -17.68 6.16 -11.73
N VAL A 269 -17.04 5.59 -10.70
CA VAL A 269 -16.26 4.33 -10.83
C VAL A 269 -16.59 3.29 -9.78
N ASP A 270 -17.20 3.67 -8.65
CA ASP A 270 -17.61 2.74 -7.60
C ASP A 270 -18.87 1.98 -8.02
N PRO A 271 -18.80 0.65 -8.22
CA PRO A 271 -19.95 -0.14 -8.66
C PRO A 271 -21.06 -0.22 -7.63
N SER A 272 -20.81 0.13 -6.36
CA SER A 272 -21.83 0.20 -5.32
C SER A 272 -22.71 1.46 -5.39
N TYR A 273 -22.33 2.45 -6.21
CA TYR A 273 -23.11 3.66 -6.38
C TYR A 273 -24.30 3.45 -7.32
N GLU A 274 -25.51 3.32 -6.76
CA GLU A 274 -26.76 3.08 -7.50
C GLU A 274 -27.44 4.38 -7.98
N GLY A 275 -26.69 5.29 -8.62
CA GLY A 275 -27.20 6.60 -9.04
C GLY A 275 -26.74 7.07 -10.41
N TYR A 276 -27.32 8.18 -10.87
CA TYR A 276 -26.75 8.93 -11.99
C TYR A 276 -25.46 9.61 -11.52
N SER A 277 -24.41 9.54 -12.34
CA SER A 277 -23.18 10.30 -12.14
C SER A 277 -22.67 10.76 -13.50
N ARG A 278 -22.27 12.04 -13.60
CA ARG A 278 -21.51 12.54 -14.74
C ARG A 278 -20.48 13.57 -14.32
N MET A 279 -19.22 13.31 -14.67
CA MET A 279 -18.10 14.20 -14.41
C MET A 279 -17.87 15.25 -15.51
N TYR A 280 -17.51 16.45 -15.05
CA TYR A 280 -17.09 17.59 -15.86
C TYR A 280 -15.89 18.28 -15.23
N ILE A 281 -15.14 19.01 -16.05
CA ILE A 281 -14.16 20.00 -15.59
C ILE A 281 -14.57 21.41 -16.01
N ARG A 282 -13.93 22.40 -15.37
CA ARG A 282 -14.06 23.81 -15.71
C ARG A 282 -12.72 24.54 -15.49
N LEU A 283 -12.28 25.32 -16.49
CA LEU A 283 -10.93 25.93 -16.53
C LEU A 283 -10.85 27.35 -15.96
N GLY A 284 -11.95 28.10 -16.01
CA GLY A 284 -12.05 29.48 -15.53
C GLY A 284 -13.39 29.64 -14.81
N ASP A 285 -13.79 30.85 -14.43
CA ASP A 285 -14.90 31.11 -13.49
C ASP A 285 -16.27 30.43 -13.80
N SER A 286 -17.23 30.61 -12.88
CA SER A 286 -18.55 29.98 -12.92
C SER A 286 -19.33 30.14 -14.24
N THR A 287 -18.99 31.13 -15.07
CA THR A 287 -19.57 31.38 -16.40
C THR A 287 -18.97 30.49 -17.50
N SER A 288 -17.81 29.89 -17.23
CA SER A 288 -17.10 29.00 -18.14
C SER A 288 -17.88 27.71 -18.40
N PRO A 289 -17.82 27.19 -19.64
CA PRO A 289 -18.53 25.97 -20.01
C PRO A 289 -18.02 24.78 -19.21
N ARG A 290 -18.93 23.86 -18.89
CA ARG A 290 -18.57 22.55 -18.33
C ARG A 290 -18.10 21.66 -19.47
N ILE A 291 -16.93 21.07 -19.32
CA ILE A 291 -16.33 20.20 -20.33
C ILE A 291 -16.39 18.76 -19.82
N PRO A 292 -16.99 17.81 -20.58
CA PRO A 292 -17.04 16.42 -20.16
C PRO A 292 -15.63 15.86 -19.96
N ALA A 293 -15.47 15.09 -18.88
CA ALA A 293 -14.23 14.39 -18.57
C ALA A 293 -14.50 12.91 -18.29
N LYS A 294 -13.47 12.08 -18.40
CA LYS A 294 -13.53 10.63 -18.14
C LYS A 294 -12.48 10.25 -17.11
N VAL A 295 -12.80 9.27 -16.27
CA VAL A 295 -11.81 8.63 -15.41
C VAL A 295 -11.01 7.63 -16.26
N ILE A 296 -9.68 7.71 -16.19
CA ILE A 296 -8.76 6.81 -16.88
C ILE A 296 -8.35 5.68 -15.93
N GLY A 297 -7.88 6.04 -14.75
CA GLY A 297 -7.53 5.09 -13.69
C GLY A 297 -7.65 5.71 -12.31
N TRP A 298 -7.79 4.86 -11.29
CA TRP A 298 -7.93 5.32 -9.91
C TRP A 298 -7.30 4.35 -8.91
N ASP A 299 -6.85 4.89 -7.80
CA ASP A 299 -6.38 4.17 -6.64
C ASP A 299 -7.14 4.64 -5.41
N LYS A 300 -8.07 3.81 -4.94
CA LYS A 300 -8.89 4.10 -3.77
C LYS A 300 -8.05 4.16 -2.49
N ALA A 301 -7.01 3.33 -2.38
CA ALA A 301 -6.20 3.25 -1.16
C ALA A 301 -5.38 4.53 -0.97
N LEU A 302 -4.80 5.08 -2.05
CA LEU A 302 -4.07 6.37 -1.99
C LEU A 302 -4.97 7.60 -2.18
N ASP A 303 -6.25 7.39 -2.42
CA ASP A 303 -7.19 8.43 -2.80
C ASP A 303 -6.75 9.27 -4.02
N LEU A 304 -6.27 8.60 -5.08
CA LEU A 304 -5.78 9.24 -6.31
C LEU A 304 -6.61 8.81 -7.53
N ALA A 305 -6.79 9.72 -8.48
CA ALA A 305 -7.39 9.42 -9.76
C ALA A 305 -6.73 10.21 -10.90
N LEU A 306 -6.58 9.53 -12.04
CA LEU A 306 -6.20 10.11 -13.31
C LEU A 306 -7.46 10.30 -14.16
N ILE A 307 -7.72 11.53 -14.56
CA ILE A 307 -8.87 11.89 -15.40
C ILE A 307 -8.40 12.54 -16.70
N LYS A 308 -9.23 12.51 -17.74
CA LYS A 308 -8.95 13.13 -19.04
C LYS A 308 -10.11 13.97 -19.52
N ALA A 309 -9.80 15.13 -20.10
CA ALA A 309 -10.72 15.92 -20.90
C ALA A 309 -10.05 16.36 -22.21
N GLU A 310 -10.85 16.58 -23.25
CA GLU A 310 -10.35 17.02 -24.56
C GLU A 310 -10.12 18.54 -24.57
N VAL A 311 -9.04 18.96 -23.91
CA VAL A 311 -8.65 20.38 -23.76
C VAL A 311 -7.15 20.54 -23.83
N LYS A 312 -6.69 21.69 -24.34
CA LYS A 312 -5.27 22.05 -24.34
C LYS A 312 -4.97 22.91 -23.11
N PRO A 313 -4.11 22.44 -22.18
CA PRO A 313 -3.78 23.20 -20.99
C PRO A 313 -2.85 24.37 -21.29
N GLU A 314 -2.98 25.45 -20.52
CA GLU A 314 -2.05 26.59 -20.54
C GLU A 314 -0.80 26.34 -19.69
N TYR A 315 -0.91 25.47 -18.68
CA TYR A 315 0.17 25.07 -17.79
C TYR A 315 0.06 23.59 -17.45
N VAL A 316 1.20 22.91 -17.34
CA VAL A 316 1.31 21.49 -17.00
C VAL A 316 2.30 21.34 -15.84
N PHE A 317 1.85 20.68 -14.77
CA PHE A 317 2.70 20.35 -13.63
C PHE A 317 3.59 19.15 -13.96
N SER A 318 4.85 19.23 -13.56
CA SER A 318 5.79 18.11 -13.69
C SER A 318 5.52 17.04 -12.62
N LEU A 319 5.53 15.77 -13.04
CA LEU A 319 5.47 14.62 -12.13
C LEU A 319 6.82 13.92 -11.95
N VAL A 320 7.89 14.45 -12.54
CA VAL A 320 9.27 13.95 -12.37
C VAL A 320 10.12 14.85 -11.48
N ASP A 321 9.68 16.08 -11.26
CA ASP A 321 10.37 17.08 -10.46
C ASP A 321 9.55 17.42 -9.22
N TRP A 322 9.45 16.41 -8.35
CA TRP A 322 8.80 16.48 -7.05
C TRP A 322 9.85 16.56 -5.95
N VAL A 323 9.44 16.95 -4.74
CA VAL A 323 10.33 17.09 -3.59
C VAL A 323 9.68 16.55 -2.31
N ILE A 324 10.47 15.85 -1.50
CA ILE A 324 10.10 15.54 -0.11
C ILE A 324 10.42 16.78 0.73
N PRO A 325 9.42 17.46 1.29
CA PRO A 325 9.65 18.69 2.03
C PRO A 325 10.20 18.39 3.44
N GLN A 326 10.67 19.42 4.11
CA GLN A 326 10.98 19.42 5.54
C GLN A 326 9.90 20.16 6.33
N VAL A 327 9.77 19.83 7.62
CA VAL A 327 8.88 20.58 8.52
C VAL A 327 9.36 22.03 8.59
N GLY A 328 8.47 22.98 8.34
CA GLY A 328 8.74 24.41 8.25
C GLY A 328 8.90 24.95 6.82
N ASP A 329 9.03 24.08 5.81
CA ASP A 329 9.12 24.51 4.41
C ASP A 329 7.84 25.24 3.99
N THR A 330 8.00 26.34 3.26
CA THR A 330 6.88 27.12 2.73
C THR A 330 6.26 26.40 1.53
N VAL A 331 4.94 26.27 1.55
CA VAL A 331 4.16 25.63 0.48
C VAL A 331 3.02 26.51 0.00
N LEU A 332 2.65 26.32 -1.27
CA LEU A 332 1.46 26.89 -1.88
C LEU A 332 0.48 25.76 -2.18
N ALA A 333 -0.77 25.90 -1.74
CA ALA A 333 -1.86 25.03 -2.17
C ALA A 333 -2.74 25.79 -3.18
N ILE A 334 -2.95 25.17 -4.34
CA ILE A 334 -3.67 25.77 -5.46
C ILE A 334 -4.95 24.95 -5.70
N GLY A 335 -6.09 25.62 -5.84
CA GLY A 335 -7.37 24.95 -6.04
C GLY A 335 -8.51 25.91 -6.41
N SER A 336 -9.71 25.38 -6.35
CA SER A 336 -10.97 26.09 -6.67
C SER A 336 -11.99 25.93 -5.52
N PRO A 337 -11.75 26.52 -4.34
CA PRO A 337 -12.59 26.31 -3.16
C PRO A 337 -14.02 26.84 -3.40
N GLY A 338 -15.03 26.03 -3.15
CA GLY A 338 -16.44 26.39 -3.37
C GLY A 338 -16.80 26.76 -4.82
N GLY A 339 -15.98 26.39 -5.80
CA GLY A 339 -16.11 26.86 -7.18
C GLY A 339 -15.67 28.32 -7.37
N LEU A 340 -14.99 28.92 -6.39
CA LEU A 340 -14.24 30.18 -6.53
C LEU A 340 -12.88 29.83 -7.14
N GLU A 341 -12.89 29.75 -8.45
CA GLU A 341 -11.79 29.20 -9.25
C GLU A 341 -10.56 30.08 -9.09
N LYS A 342 -9.37 29.48 -9.24
CA LYS A 342 -8.09 30.19 -9.20
C LYS A 342 -7.77 30.78 -7.82
N THR A 343 -7.82 29.95 -6.79
CA THR A 343 -7.34 30.32 -5.45
C THR A 343 -5.95 29.74 -5.17
N VAL A 344 -5.05 30.59 -4.66
CA VAL A 344 -3.75 30.18 -4.11
C VAL A 344 -3.73 30.54 -2.63
N THR A 345 -3.35 29.58 -1.81
CA THR A 345 -3.11 29.80 -0.38
C THR A 345 -1.68 29.44 -0.05
N ARG A 346 -1.10 30.14 0.91
CA ARG A 346 0.27 29.91 1.37
C ARG A 346 0.24 29.44 2.81
N GLY A 347 1.10 28.48 3.12
CA GLY A 347 1.34 28.00 4.47
C GLY A 347 2.73 27.35 4.54
N ILE A 348 2.90 26.48 5.52
CA ILE A 348 4.08 25.66 5.74
C ILE A 348 3.70 24.19 5.86
N VAL A 349 4.71 23.33 5.73
CA VAL A 349 4.63 21.95 6.19
C VAL A 349 4.69 21.93 7.71
N SER A 350 3.60 21.54 8.35
CA SER A 350 3.48 21.49 9.82
C SER A 350 4.01 20.18 10.42
N ALA A 351 3.87 19.06 9.70
CA ALA A 351 4.36 17.75 10.11
C ALA A 351 4.43 16.77 8.91
N LEU A 352 5.26 15.74 9.05
CA LEU A 352 5.40 14.63 8.10
C LEU A 352 5.05 13.30 8.79
N GLY A 353 4.85 12.24 8.01
CA GLY A 353 4.61 10.88 8.54
C GLY A 353 3.34 10.77 9.36
N ARG A 354 2.33 11.62 9.09
CA ARG A 354 1.03 11.51 9.75
C ARG A 354 0.27 10.37 9.12
N ARG A 355 0.00 9.32 9.90
CA ARG A 355 -0.83 8.21 9.45
C ARG A 355 -2.29 8.64 9.41
N PHE A 356 -2.86 8.70 8.22
CA PHE A 356 -4.25 9.09 8.03
C PHE A 356 -5.03 7.99 7.31
N LEU A 357 -5.86 7.28 8.07
CA LEU A 357 -6.76 6.23 7.58
C LEU A 357 -6.02 5.24 6.64
N GLN A 358 -6.61 4.96 5.47
CA GLN A 358 -6.14 3.98 4.48
C GLN A 358 -4.96 4.47 3.63
N ILE A 359 -4.78 5.79 3.53
CA ILE A 359 -3.82 6.44 2.61
C ILE A 359 -2.38 6.29 3.10
N GLY A 360 -2.21 6.01 4.38
CA GLY A 360 -0.90 5.95 5.02
C GLY A 360 -0.39 7.33 5.36
N ASP A 361 0.89 7.57 5.08
CA ASP A 361 1.57 8.79 5.46
C ASP A 361 1.14 9.97 4.58
N VAL A 362 0.58 10.99 5.24
CA VAL A 362 0.22 12.27 4.62
C VAL A 362 1.10 13.40 5.16
N ILE A 363 1.21 14.45 4.35
CA ILE A 363 1.88 15.71 4.72
C ILE A 363 0.84 16.58 5.42
N GLN A 364 1.12 17.04 6.64
CA GLN A 364 0.30 18.04 7.31
C GLN A 364 0.74 19.43 6.89
N ILE A 365 -0.21 20.28 6.47
CA ILE A 365 0.01 21.67 6.09
C ILE A 365 -0.98 22.59 6.81
N ASP A 366 -0.58 23.85 7.02
CA ASP A 366 -1.47 24.89 7.60
C ASP A 366 -2.03 25.86 6.54
N ALA A 367 -1.63 25.70 5.27
CA ALA A 367 -2.19 26.45 4.16
C ALA A 367 -3.72 26.27 4.14
N ALA A 368 -4.45 27.36 3.95
CA ALA A 368 -5.91 27.34 4.05
C ALA A 368 -6.55 26.45 2.97
N VAL A 369 -7.09 25.31 3.39
CA VAL A 369 -7.80 24.35 2.54
C VAL A 369 -9.28 24.34 2.93
N ASN A 370 -10.16 24.47 1.93
CA ASN A 370 -11.60 24.38 2.09
C ASN A 370 -12.18 23.37 1.09
N HIS A 371 -13.47 23.05 1.23
CA HIS A 371 -14.18 22.20 0.28
C HIS A 371 -14.01 22.73 -1.16
N GLY A 372 -13.61 21.86 -2.09
CA GLY A 372 -13.27 22.21 -3.47
C GLY A 372 -11.77 22.29 -3.77
N ASN A 373 -10.89 22.36 -2.76
CA ASN A 373 -9.43 22.27 -2.98
C ASN A 373 -8.91 20.83 -3.12
N SER A 374 -9.67 19.83 -2.65
CA SER A 374 -9.31 18.41 -2.75
C SER A 374 -8.99 18.02 -4.19
N GLY A 375 -7.82 17.45 -4.41
CA GLY A 375 -7.26 17.09 -5.72
C GLY A 375 -6.38 18.18 -6.34
N GLY A 376 -6.29 19.36 -5.75
CA GLY A 376 -5.40 20.44 -6.17
C GLY A 376 -3.93 20.20 -5.78
N PRO A 377 -2.95 20.80 -6.48
CA PRO A 377 -1.55 20.59 -6.19
C PRO A 377 -1.09 21.43 -4.99
N VAL A 378 -0.17 20.84 -4.21
CA VAL A 378 0.66 21.52 -3.23
C VAL A 378 2.07 21.60 -3.80
N VAL A 379 2.64 22.79 -3.89
CA VAL A 379 3.98 23.04 -4.45
C VAL A 379 4.85 23.82 -3.48
N ASP A 380 6.17 23.68 -3.61
CA ASP A 380 7.12 24.50 -2.87
C ASP A 380 7.29 25.90 -3.53
N THR A 381 8.19 26.72 -2.97
CA THR A 381 8.48 28.06 -3.49
C THR A 381 9.13 28.07 -4.88
N GLU A 382 9.63 26.94 -5.37
CA GLU A 382 10.21 26.81 -6.71
C GLU A 382 9.22 26.20 -7.72
N GLY A 383 8.01 25.87 -7.28
CA GLY A 383 6.98 25.22 -8.09
C GLY A 383 7.16 23.70 -8.26
N ARG A 384 8.01 23.06 -7.45
CA ARG A 384 8.11 21.59 -7.42
C ARG A 384 6.90 21.01 -6.71
N LEU A 385 6.38 19.89 -7.22
CA LEU A 385 5.24 19.23 -6.62
C LEU A 385 5.64 18.60 -5.28
N VAL A 386 4.93 18.99 -4.22
CA VAL A 386 5.10 18.46 -2.85
C VAL A 386 4.02 17.42 -2.56
N GLY A 387 2.80 17.67 -3.02
CA GLY A 387 1.69 16.74 -2.80
C GLY A 387 0.39 17.17 -3.46
N ILE A 388 -0.68 16.47 -3.10
CA ILE A 388 -2.04 16.66 -3.61
C ILE A 388 -2.94 16.88 -2.42
N VAL A 389 -3.65 18.02 -2.36
CA VAL A 389 -4.56 18.34 -1.26
C VAL A 389 -5.58 17.21 -1.12
N PHE A 390 -5.66 16.61 0.06
CA PHE A 390 -6.54 15.48 0.34
C PHE A 390 -7.78 15.95 1.11
N ALA A 391 -7.57 16.41 2.35
CA ALA A 391 -8.65 16.79 3.26
C ALA A 391 -8.19 17.86 4.25
N GLY A 392 -9.16 18.66 4.73
CA GLY A 392 -9.02 19.48 5.94
C GLY A 392 -9.94 18.96 7.03
N VAL A 393 -9.57 19.15 8.30
CA VAL A 393 -10.46 18.80 9.42
C VAL A 393 -11.34 20.01 9.73
N GLU A 394 -12.61 19.96 9.36
CA GLU A 394 -13.53 21.12 9.45
C GLU A 394 -13.60 21.76 10.85
N GLN A 395 -13.41 20.97 11.91
CA GLN A 395 -13.42 21.44 13.30
C GLN A 395 -12.14 22.18 13.72
N TYR A 396 -11.04 22.05 12.98
CA TYR A 396 -9.73 22.61 13.33
C TYR A 396 -9.16 23.45 12.18
N GLN A 397 -9.05 24.77 12.41
CA GLN A 397 -8.41 25.66 11.45
C GLN A 397 -6.91 25.37 11.35
N GLY A 398 -6.38 25.37 10.12
CA GLY A 398 -4.95 25.13 9.85
C GLY A 398 -4.51 23.67 10.01
N LEU A 399 -5.45 22.72 10.10
CA LEU A 399 -5.15 21.29 10.13
C LEU A 399 -5.59 20.64 8.83
N ASN A 400 -4.71 20.68 7.84
CA ASN A 400 -4.96 20.17 6.49
C ASN A 400 -3.91 19.14 6.09
N PHE A 401 -4.26 18.28 5.15
CA PHE A 401 -3.46 17.14 4.74
C PHE A 401 -3.32 17.05 3.22
N ALA A 402 -2.16 16.58 2.77
CA ALA A 402 -1.87 16.30 1.38
C ALA A 402 -1.26 14.91 1.20
N VAL A 403 -1.65 14.20 0.14
CA VAL A 403 -0.99 12.97 -0.31
C VAL A 403 0.38 13.36 -0.87
N PRO A 404 1.49 12.73 -0.43
CA PRO A 404 2.83 13.06 -0.94
C PRO A 404 2.95 12.86 -2.45
N ALA A 405 3.68 13.74 -3.13
CA ALA A 405 3.93 13.63 -4.57
C ALA A 405 4.72 12.36 -4.95
N GLU A 406 5.59 11.88 -4.06
CA GLU A 406 6.30 10.61 -4.19
C GLU A 406 5.33 9.42 -4.34
N ARG A 407 4.26 9.39 -3.54
CA ARG A 407 3.23 8.34 -3.62
C ARG A 407 2.44 8.41 -4.91
N LEU A 408 2.16 9.62 -5.41
CA LEU A 408 1.59 9.81 -6.74
C LEU A 408 2.55 9.27 -7.81
N ALA A 409 3.83 9.64 -7.76
CA ALA A 409 4.84 9.19 -8.73
C ALA A 409 4.91 7.66 -8.81
N ALA A 410 4.88 6.98 -7.66
CA ALA A 410 4.84 5.52 -7.58
C ALA A 410 3.55 4.90 -8.14
N ALA A 411 2.40 5.55 -7.97
CA ALA A 411 1.10 5.05 -8.41
C ALA A 411 0.79 5.31 -9.89
N LEU A 412 1.43 6.30 -10.51
CA LEU A 412 1.14 6.73 -11.88
C LEU A 412 1.17 5.62 -12.93
N PRO A 413 2.15 4.69 -12.97
CA PRO A 413 2.15 3.62 -13.97
C PRO A 413 0.86 2.81 -13.96
N ALA A 414 0.33 2.48 -12.77
CA ALA A 414 -0.93 1.76 -12.62
C ALA A 414 -2.15 2.63 -13.02
N LEU A 415 -2.13 3.93 -12.70
CA LEU A 415 -3.19 4.85 -13.09
C LEU A 415 -3.27 5.05 -14.62
N ILE A 416 -2.11 5.10 -15.29
CA ILE A 416 -2.00 5.25 -16.75
C ILE A 416 -2.44 3.96 -17.47
N ALA A 417 -2.11 2.79 -16.92
CA ALA A 417 -2.60 1.50 -17.43
C ALA A 417 -4.14 1.41 -17.43
N GLY A 418 -4.78 2.19 -16.56
CA GLY A 418 -6.22 2.43 -16.53
C GLY A 418 -6.98 1.46 -15.62
N GLY A 419 -8.24 1.80 -15.37
CA GLY A 419 -9.09 1.06 -14.44
C GLY A 419 -8.67 1.23 -12.97
N LYS A 420 -9.06 0.27 -12.13
CA LYS A 420 -8.67 0.23 -10.71
C LYS A 420 -7.21 -0.19 -10.61
N ALA A 421 -6.37 0.65 -10.03
CA ALA A 421 -4.97 0.35 -9.76
C ALA A 421 -4.87 -0.91 -8.89
N GLN A 422 -4.02 -1.85 -9.32
CA GLN A 422 -3.73 -3.07 -8.59
C GLN A 422 -2.37 -2.94 -7.91
N ARG A 423 -2.29 -3.39 -6.66
CA ARG A 423 -1.06 -3.33 -5.84
C ARG A 423 -0.59 -4.74 -5.53
N PRO A 424 0.72 -5.03 -5.56
CA PRO A 424 1.24 -6.27 -5.05
C PRO A 424 1.00 -6.37 -3.53
N TRP A 425 0.81 -7.60 -3.04
CA TRP A 425 0.51 -7.89 -1.65
C TRP A 425 1.08 -9.23 -1.20
N PHE A 426 1.62 -9.28 0.01
CA PHE A 426 2.11 -10.50 0.66
C PHE A 426 1.09 -11.15 1.58
N GLY A 427 0.25 -10.35 2.25
CA GLY A 427 -0.62 -10.85 3.31
C GLY A 427 -0.12 -10.61 4.73
N LEU A 428 0.72 -9.60 4.94
CA LEU A 428 1.27 -9.28 6.26
C LEU A 428 0.56 -8.07 6.86
N ALA A 429 0.39 -8.06 8.18
CA ALA A 429 0.27 -6.83 8.94
C ALA A 429 1.50 -6.69 9.85
N ILE A 430 2.07 -5.49 9.88
CA ILE A 430 3.33 -5.21 10.55
C ILE A 430 3.19 -4.08 11.57
N SER A 431 4.14 -3.99 12.49
CA SER A 431 4.25 -2.87 13.43
C SER A 431 5.69 -2.40 13.50
N GLU A 432 5.89 -1.10 13.48
CA GLU A 432 7.21 -0.51 13.65
C GLU A 432 7.59 -0.45 15.13
N THR A 433 8.78 -0.98 15.43
CA THR A 433 9.35 -0.97 16.78
C THR A 433 10.77 -0.41 16.74
N ALA A 434 11.39 -0.22 17.91
CA ALA A 434 12.81 0.17 17.99
C ALA A 434 13.77 -0.87 17.36
N GLN A 435 13.32 -2.10 17.13
CA GLN A 435 14.11 -3.18 16.52
C GLN A 435 13.88 -3.32 15.01
N GLY A 436 12.90 -2.60 14.46
CA GLY A 436 12.49 -2.70 13.05
C GLY A 436 11.01 -3.04 12.89
N ALA A 437 10.64 -3.49 11.69
CA ALA A 437 9.28 -3.85 11.32
C ALA A 437 8.95 -5.28 11.74
N GLU A 438 8.19 -5.43 12.82
CA GLU A 438 7.72 -6.70 13.35
C GLU A 438 6.48 -7.18 12.61
N ILE A 439 6.44 -8.45 12.23
CA ILE A 439 5.27 -9.10 11.63
C ILE A 439 4.31 -9.47 12.76
N ILE A 440 3.23 -8.72 12.92
CA ILE A 440 2.27 -8.95 14.02
C ILE A 440 1.13 -9.89 13.61
N TYR A 441 0.92 -10.09 12.31
CA TYR A 441 -0.12 -10.96 11.79
C TYR A 441 0.19 -11.42 10.36
N VAL A 442 -0.11 -12.68 10.06
CA VAL A 442 -0.05 -13.26 8.72
C VAL A 442 -1.44 -13.72 8.30
N ALA A 443 -2.01 -13.07 7.28
CA ALA A 443 -3.35 -13.32 6.78
C ALA A 443 -3.43 -14.70 6.10
N PRO A 444 -4.43 -15.54 6.41
CA PRO A 444 -4.60 -16.85 5.75
C PRO A 444 -4.76 -16.75 4.24
N PHE A 445 -4.32 -17.80 3.51
CA PHE A 445 -4.46 -17.92 2.05
C PHE A 445 -3.79 -16.78 1.27
N THR A 446 -2.62 -16.35 1.75
CA THR A 446 -1.79 -15.32 1.12
C THR A 446 -0.39 -15.86 0.85
N PRO A 447 0.41 -15.21 -0.01
CA PRO A 447 1.79 -15.62 -0.27
C PRO A 447 2.62 -15.83 1.00
N ALA A 448 2.49 -14.92 1.97
CA ALA A 448 3.20 -15.02 3.24
C ALA A 448 2.75 -16.22 4.09
N ALA A 449 1.45 -16.53 4.10
CA ALA A 449 0.93 -17.71 4.79
C ALA A 449 1.38 -19.01 4.09
N GLU A 450 1.37 -19.04 2.75
CA GLU A 450 1.85 -20.19 1.96
C GLU A 450 3.34 -20.48 2.26
N GLN A 451 4.19 -19.45 2.38
CA GLN A 451 5.61 -19.61 2.76
C GLN A 451 5.86 -19.71 4.28
N GLN A 452 4.81 -19.87 5.10
CA GLN A 452 4.89 -19.94 6.56
C GLN A 452 5.78 -18.84 7.16
N VAL A 453 5.51 -17.59 6.78
CA VAL A 453 6.16 -16.42 7.42
C VAL A 453 5.81 -16.41 8.91
N THR A 454 6.81 -16.18 9.75
CA THR A 454 6.69 -16.34 11.20
C THR A 454 6.18 -15.04 11.85
N GLU A 455 5.02 -15.08 12.50
CA GLU A 455 4.55 -13.98 13.36
C GLU A 455 5.53 -13.73 14.53
N GLY A 456 5.81 -12.46 14.82
CA GLY A 456 6.82 -12.00 15.78
C GLY A 456 8.23 -11.88 15.22
N SER A 457 8.48 -12.30 13.98
CA SER A 457 9.75 -12.04 13.29
C SER A 457 9.81 -10.62 12.73
N PHE A 458 11.02 -10.11 12.47
CA PHE A 458 11.25 -8.80 11.89
C PHE A 458 11.66 -8.90 10.43
N ILE A 459 11.14 -8.02 9.58
CA ILE A 459 11.59 -7.90 8.18
C ILE A 459 13.00 -7.30 8.18
N LYS A 460 13.94 -7.99 7.50
CA LYS A 460 15.32 -7.53 7.32
C LYS A 460 15.55 -6.92 5.95
N SER A 461 15.17 -7.63 4.91
CA SER A 461 15.38 -7.20 3.52
C SER A 461 14.22 -7.63 2.62
N ILE A 462 14.01 -6.84 1.57
CA ILE A 462 13.11 -7.14 0.45
C ILE A 462 13.98 -7.08 -0.81
N ASN A 463 13.94 -8.13 -1.65
CA ASN A 463 14.79 -8.26 -2.83
C ASN A 463 16.29 -8.17 -2.54
N GLY A 464 16.70 -8.70 -1.39
CA GLY A 464 18.08 -8.67 -0.92
C GLY A 464 18.55 -7.29 -0.43
N GLU A 465 17.71 -6.26 -0.48
CA GLU A 465 18.04 -4.92 -0.02
C GLU A 465 17.46 -4.65 1.37
N GLU A 466 18.34 -4.22 2.28
CA GLU A 466 17.94 -3.78 3.62
C GLU A 466 17.17 -2.46 3.52
N VAL A 467 16.00 -2.39 4.15
CA VAL A 467 15.20 -1.17 4.19
C VAL A 467 15.48 -0.44 5.49
N ARG A 468 16.15 0.71 5.39
CA ARG A 468 16.43 1.61 6.51
C ARG A 468 15.64 2.88 6.36
N ALA A 469 14.96 3.28 7.43
CA ALA A 469 14.24 4.54 7.51
C ALA A 469 14.35 5.11 8.92
N PRO A 470 14.16 6.44 9.10
CA PRO A 470 13.95 7.02 10.42
C PRO A 470 12.76 6.37 11.13
N GLN A 471 12.79 6.40 12.46
CA GLN A 471 11.67 5.88 13.27
C GLN A 471 10.36 6.59 12.89
N GLY A 472 9.32 5.79 12.60
CA GLY A 472 8.01 6.21 12.13
C GLY A 472 7.83 6.15 10.61
N ALA A 473 8.90 5.86 9.84
CA ALA A 473 8.87 5.83 8.37
C ALA A 473 9.25 4.47 7.77
N LEU A 474 9.47 3.43 8.59
CA LEU A 474 9.97 2.14 8.10
C LEU A 474 8.91 1.38 7.30
N ILE A 475 7.67 1.35 7.78
CA ILE A 475 6.55 0.72 7.08
C ILE A 475 6.33 1.36 5.69
N PRO A 476 6.22 2.70 5.58
CA PRO A 476 6.23 3.41 4.30
C PRO A 476 7.35 2.98 3.36
N ALA A 477 8.61 2.97 3.84
CA ALA A 477 9.75 2.61 3.03
C ALA A 477 9.70 1.16 2.54
N LEU A 478 9.17 0.24 3.36
CA LEU A 478 8.93 -1.15 2.94
C LEU A 478 7.87 -1.24 1.85
N GLN A 479 6.79 -0.46 1.97
CA GLN A 479 5.75 -0.38 0.93
C GLN A 479 6.28 0.20 -0.38
N ASP A 480 7.13 1.22 -0.31
CA ASP A 480 7.74 1.83 -1.49
C ASP A 480 8.66 0.87 -2.23
N ARG A 481 9.20 -0.17 -1.57
CA ARG A 481 9.90 -1.27 -2.26
C ARG A 481 8.98 -2.18 -3.05
N LEU A 482 7.70 -2.29 -2.66
CA LEU A 482 6.72 -3.14 -3.34
C LEU A 482 5.93 -2.39 -4.42
N PHE A 483 5.67 -1.09 -4.24
CA PHE A 483 4.80 -0.31 -5.13
C PHE A 483 5.20 -0.32 -6.61
N PRO A 484 6.49 -0.34 -7.00
CA PRO A 484 6.88 -0.45 -8.41
C PRO A 484 6.55 -1.81 -9.04
N GLY A 485 6.36 -2.84 -8.21
CA GLY A 485 6.07 -4.20 -8.65
C GLY A 485 4.62 -4.40 -9.06
N ARG A 486 4.37 -5.51 -9.75
CA ARG A 486 3.04 -5.93 -10.21
C ARG A 486 2.61 -7.20 -9.48
N PRO A 487 1.30 -7.38 -9.22
CA PRO A 487 0.78 -8.68 -8.83
C PRO A 487 1.26 -9.79 -9.77
N GLY A 488 1.72 -10.89 -9.22
CA GLY A 488 2.29 -12.03 -9.95
C GLY A 488 3.82 -12.03 -10.04
N GLU A 489 4.49 -10.92 -9.71
CA GLU A 489 5.95 -10.85 -9.64
C GLU A 489 6.49 -11.61 -8.42
N LEU A 490 7.71 -12.14 -8.56
CA LEU A 490 8.47 -12.70 -7.47
C LEU A 490 9.16 -11.60 -6.66
N VAL A 491 9.14 -11.75 -5.34
CA VAL A 491 9.82 -10.89 -4.39
C VAL A 491 10.49 -11.76 -3.34
N SER A 492 11.76 -11.51 -3.04
CA SER A 492 12.43 -12.20 -1.93
C SER A 492 12.24 -11.44 -0.61
N LEU A 493 12.01 -12.18 0.46
CA LEU A 493 11.80 -11.68 1.81
C LEU A 493 12.73 -12.41 2.77
N GLU A 494 13.59 -11.65 3.45
CA GLU A 494 14.39 -12.15 4.57
C GLU A 494 13.82 -11.65 5.89
N THR A 495 13.64 -12.57 6.84
CA THR A 495 13.16 -12.24 8.19
C THR A 495 14.16 -12.60 9.28
N SER A 496 13.96 -12.09 10.49
CA SER A 496 14.85 -12.32 11.63
C SER A 496 14.88 -13.77 12.13
N ASP A 497 13.99 -14.63 11.64
CA ASP A 497 14.05 -16.09 11.85
C ASP A 497 15.15 -16.76 11.00
N GLY A 498 15.89 -16.00 10.18
CA GLY A 498 16.99 -16.48 9.35
C GLY A 498 16.55 -17.14 8.05
N LYS A 499 15.24 -17.17 7.76
CA LYS A 499 14.71 -17.78 6.55
C LYS A 499 14.63 -16.76 5.41
N HIS A 500 15.12 -17.18 4.24
CA HIS A 500 14.96 -16.49 2.97
C HIS A 500 13.82 -17.12 2.19
N ARG A 501 12.77 -16.35 1.90
CA ARG A 501 11.57 -16.83 1.19
C ARG A 501 11.43 -16.10 -0.13
N VAL A 502 10.96 -16.81 -1.15
CA VAL A 502 10.57 -16.20 -2.43
C VAL A 502 9.04 -16.26 -2.52
N LEU A 503 8.43 -15.09 -2.59
CA LEU A 503 6.98 -14.89 -2.59
C LEU A 503 6.54 -14.46 -3.98
N GLN A 504 5.54 -15.12 -4.54
CA GLN A 504 4.79 -14.55 -5.65
C GLN A 504 3.73 -13.60 -5.09
N THR A 505 3.83 -12.31 -5.40
CA THR A 505 2.86 -11.31 -4.93
C THR A 505 1.47 -11.54 -5.52
N THR A 506 0.42 -11.17 -4.77
CA THR A 506 -0.97 -11.21 -5.26
C THR A 506 -1.56 -9.81 -5.32
N VAL A 507 -2.79 -9.67 -5.84
CA VAL A 507 -3.50 -8.40 -5.84
C VAL A 507 -3.93 -8.08 -4.40
N ARG A 508 -3.53 -6.91 -3.90
CA ARG A 508 -3.98 -6.39 -2.60
C ARG A 508 -5.51 -6.27 -2.60
N PRO A 509 -6.21 -6.87 -1.64
CA PRO A 509 -7.62 -6.60 -1.44
C PRO A 509 -7.87 -5.11 -1.15
N GLU A 510 -9.09 -4.66 -1.41
CA GLU A 510 -9.47 -3.27 -1.13
C GLU A 510 -9.37 -2.96 0.37
N ILE A 511 -9.89 -3.87 1.21
CA ILE A 511 -9.86 -3.77 2.68
C ILE A 511 -9.22 -5.07 3.19
N PRO A 512 -7.88 -5.15 3.30
CA PRO A 512 -7.18 -6.42 3.58
C PRO A 512 -7.61 -7.08 4.89
N LEU A 513 -7.82 -6.31 5.97
CA LEU A 513 -8.16 -6.91 7.26
C LEU A 513 -9.63 -7.37 7.33
N ALA A 514 -10.54 -6.78 6.52
CA ALA A 514 -11.89 -7.32 6.36
C ALA A 514 -11.86 -8.68 5.63
N GLU A 515 -11.09 -8.79 4.55
CA GLU A 515 -10.91 -10.07 3.83
C GLU A 515 -10.24 -11.14 4.71
N ALA A 516 -9.24 -10.74 5.51
CA ALA A 516 -8.58 -11.64 6.44
C ALA A 516 -9.55 -12.10 7.54
N ALA A 517 -10.37 -11.21 8.08
CA ALA A 517 -11.31 -11.56 9.15
C ALA A 517 -12.47 -12.47 8.71
N LYS A 518 -12.79 -12.52 7.41
CA LYS A 518 -13.73 -13.51 6.84
C LYS A 518 -13.16 -14.93 6.88
N LYS A 519 -11.82 -15.07 6.95
CA LYS A 519 -11.08 -16.33 6.80
C LYS A 519 -10.34 -16.77 8.05
N ASP A 520 -10.35 -15.97 9.12
CA ASP A 520 -9.58 -16.25 10.33
C ASP A 520 -10.39 -16.08 11.62
N SER A 521 -9.80 -16.47 12.75
CA SER A 521 -10.41 -16.30 14.07
C SER A 521 -10.34 -14.84 14.54
N ARG A 522 -11.36 -14.43 15.28
CA ARG A 522 -11.38 -13.14 15.99
C ARG A 522 -10.22 -13.00 16.98
N GLU A 523 -9.73 -14.11 17.53
CA GLU A 523 -8.61 -14.13 18.47
C GLU A 523 -7.29 -13.75 17.78
N ARG A 524 -7.04 -14.19 16.54
CA ARG A 524 -5.87 -13.77 15.75
C ARG A 524 -6.05 -12.36 15.19
N MET A 525 -7.25 -12.03 14.70
CA MET A 525 -7.56 -10.68 14.21
C MET A 525 -7.36 -9.59 15.28
N ALA A 526 -7.39 -9.96 16.58
CA ALA A 526 -7.07 -9.06 17.68
C ALA A 526 -5.70 -8.37 17.52
N ALA A 527 -4.71 -9.07 16.97
CA ALA A 527 -3.37 -8.54 16.74
C ALA A 527 -3.37 -7.44 15.66
N ALA A 528 -3.88 -7.74 14.46
CA ALA A 528 -3.84 -6.82 13.33
C ALA A 528 -4.76 -5.60 13.49
N LEU A 529 -5.97 -5.79 14.05
CA LEU A 529 -6.96 -4.72 14.16
C LEU A 529 -6.77 -3.86 15.42
N PHE A 530 -6.35 -4.46 16.54
CA PHE A 530 -6.35 -3.77 17.84
C PHE A 530 -4.96 -3.71 18.48
N GLY A 531 -3.94 -4.35 17.90
CA GLY A 531 -2.60 -4.45 18.51
C GLY A 531 -2.57 -5.35 19.74
N LEU A 532 -3.52 -6.27 19.87
CA LEU A 532 -3.68 -7.15 21.02
C LEU A 532 -3.25 -8.57 20.68
N ILE A 533 -2.01 -8.94 21.04
CA ILE A 533 -1.48 -10.29 20.80
C ILE A 533 -1.76 -11.16 22.01
N LEU A 534 -2.43 -12.29 21.78
CA LEU A 534 -2.93 -13.18 22.83
C LEU A 534 -2.14 -14.50 22.90
N THR A 535 -2.14 -15.11 24.08
CA THR A 535 -1.71 -16.48 24.30
C THR A 535 -2.80 -17.23 25.08
N PRO A 536 -2.94 -18.55 24.94
CA PRO A 536 -3.86 -19.33 25.78
C PRO A 536 -3.56 -19.10 27.27
N SER A 537 -4.60 -19.04 28.09
CA SER A 537 -4.48 -19.03 29.55
C SER A 537 -4.97 -20.35 30.13
N LEU A 538 -4.22 -20.89 31.08
CA LEU A 538 -4.69 -21.93 31.99
C LEU A 538 -5.78 -21.35 32.88
N ASN A 539 -7.05 -21.53 32.50
CA ASN A 539 -8.18 -21.12 33.31
C ASN A 539 -9.07 -22.33 33.62
N ARG A 540 -9.57 -22.41 34.85
CA ARG A 540 -10.43 -23.51 35.34
C ARG A 540 -11.91 -23.35 34.93
N GLY A 541 -12.20 -22.46 33.99
CA GLY A 541 -13.55 -22.11 33.54
C GLY A 541 -13.98 -22.82 32.25
N ILE A 542 -15.26 -22.67 31.87
CA ILE A 542 -15.85 -23.30 30.67
C ILE A 542 -15.56 -22.51 29.38
N ALA A 543 -15.29 -21.20 29.49
CA ALA A 543 -14.96 -20.35 28.36
C ALA A 543 -13.44 -20.25 28.16
N PRO A 544 -12.92 -20.29 26.92
CA PRO A 544 -11.51 -20.07 26.66
C PRO A 544 -11.12 -18.66 27.15
N ALA A 545 -10.12 -18.61 28.02
CA ALA A 545 -9.52 -17.39 28.51
C ALA A 545 -8.12 -17.26 27.93
N TYR A 546 -7.70 -16.02 27.74
CA TYR A 546 -6.42 -15.65 27.13
C TYR A 546 -5.62 -14.81 28.12
N LEU A 547 -4.31 -14.80 27.97
CA LEU A 547 -3.46 -13.76 28.54
C LEU A 547 -3.01 -12.83 27.42
N VAL A 548 -2.88 -11.56 27.72
CA VAL A 548 -2.20 -10.62 26.83
C VAL A 548 -0.71 -10.99 26.77
N LYS A 549 -0.29 -11.54 25.64
CA LYS A 549 1.13 -11.85 25.38
C LYS A 549 1.90 -10.56 25.17
N LYS A 550 1.36 -9.67 24.33
CA LYS A 550 1.99 -8.40 23.95
C LYS A 550 0.92 -7.38 23.56
N VAL A 551 1.19 -6.11 23.86
CA VAL A 551 0.43 -4.97 23.38
C VAL A 551 1.33 -4.18 22.41
N VAL A 552 0.86 -3.99 21.19
CA VAL A 552 1.56 -3.18 20.19
C VAL A 552 1.51 -1.71 20.60
N ARG A 553 2.65 -1.02 20.64
CA ARG A 553 2.68 0.39 21.09
C ARG A 553 1.94 1.31 20.11
N GLY A 554 1.23 2.29 20.65
CA GLY A 554 0.41 3.22 19.86
C GLY A 554 -0.81 2.57 19.19
N SER A 555 -1.12 1.32 19.51
CA SER A 555 -2.33 0.65 19.04
C SER A 555 -3.52 0.97 19.93
N ILE A 556 -4.72 0.60 19.46
CA ILE A 556 -5.97 0.74 20.22
C ILE A 556 -5.89 0.01 21.58
N ALA A 557 -5.23 -1.14 21.65
CA ALA A 557 -5.02 -1.86 22.90
C ALA A 557 -4.12 -1.08 23.88
N ASP A 558 -3.07 -0.42 23.38
CA ASP A 558 -2.16 0.42 24.18
C ASP A 558 -2.90 1.65 24.72
N GLU A 559 -3.64 2.35 23.86
CA GLU A 559 -4.44 3.52 24.23
C GLU A 559 -5.56 3.17 25.22
N ALA A 560 -6.13 1.97 25.14
CA ALA A 560 -7.09 1.46 26.13
C ALA A 560 -6.43 1.08 27.48
N GLY A 561 -5.10 1.18 27.59
CA GLY A 561 -4.33 0.87 28.77
C GLY A 561 -4.33 -0.61 29.12
N LEU A 562 -4.40 -1.50 28.12
CA LEU A 562 -4.14 -2.92 28.32
C LEU A 562 -2.66 -3.15 28.63
N SER A 563 -2.35 -4.22 29.34
CA SER A 563 -0.98 -4.55 29.71
C SER A 563 -0.68 -6.03 29.49
N GLU A 564 0.58 -6.33 29.22
CA GLU A 564 1.06 -7.70 29.18
C GLU A 564 0.72 -8.44 30.48
N GLN A 565 0.34 -9.72 30.32
CA GLN A 565 -0.14 -10.62 31.36
C GLN A 565 -1.52 -10.31 31.92
N ASP A 566 -2.26 -9.33 31.38
CA ASP A 566 -3.67 -9.15 31.74
C ASP A 566 -4.49 -10.37 31.27
N PRO A 567 -5.29 -11.00 32.14
CA PRO A 567 -6.26 -12.02 31.73
C PRO A 567 -7.41 -11.38 30.96
N VAL A 568 -7.69 -11.91 29.77
CA VAL A 568 -8.69 -11.41 28.83
C VAL A 568 -9.63 -12.52 28.37
N SER A 569 -10.91 -12.19 28.22
CA SER A 569 -11.91 -13.05 27.58
C SER A 569 -12.63 -12.27 26.48
N ILE A 570 -12.65 -12.81 25.27
CA ILE A 570 -13.39 -12.22 24.14
C ILE A 570 -14.87 -12.57 24.25
N ARG A 571 -15.70 -11.54 24.43
CA ARG A 571 -17.16 -11.65 24.57
C ARG A 571 -17.87 -11.47 23.24
N GLY A 572 -17.39 -10.58 22.39
CA GLY A 572 -17.99 -10.27 21.09
C GLY A 572 -16.95 -9.76 20.11
N PHE A 573 -17.21 -10.00 18.82
CA PHE A 573 -16.43 -9.43 17.72
C PHE A 573 -17.40 -9.16 16.58
N LYS A 574 -17.47 -7.91 16.13
CA LYS A 574 -18.39 -7.46 15.09
C LYS A 574 -17.61 -6.72 14.02
N ILE A 575 -17.94 -6.96 12.76
CA ILE A 575 -17.38 -6.28 11.60
C ILE A 575 -18.53 -5.56 10.92
N GLU A 576 -18.35 -4.28 10.66
CA GLU A 576 -19.25 -3.42 9.89
C GLU A 576 -18.48 -2.94 8.66
N GLU A 577 -18.50 -3.75 7.61
CA GLU A 577 -17.72 -3.53 6.39
C GLU A 577 -18.16 -2.27 5.64
N SER A 578 -19.47 -1.94 5.64
CA SER A 578 -20.01 -0.73 5.01
C SER A 578 -19.48 0.56 5.65
N ASP A 579 -19.28 0.51 6.96
CA ASP A 579 -18.81 1.65 7.75
C ASP A 579 -17.29 1.59 7.99
N GLY A 580 -16.63 0.53 7.52
CA GLY A 580 -15.18 0.36 7.56
C GLY A 580 -14.58 0.09 8.94
N TYR A 581 -15.35 -0.43 9.92
CA TYR A 581 -14.85 -0.67 11.29
C TYR A 581 -15.15 -2.05 11.87
N ALA A 582 -14.36 -2.44 12.86
CA ALA A 582 -14.56 -3.61 13.71
C ALA A 582 -14.72 -3.19 15.18
N LEU A 583 -15.50 -3.97 15.93
CA LEU A 583 -15.67 -3.82 17.37
C LEU A 583 -15.26 -5.12 18.06
N LEU A 584 -14.38 -5.02 19.05
CA LEU A 584 -13.99 -6.12 19.92
C LEU A 584 -14.48 -5.86 21.34
N ASP A 585 -15.39 -6.72 21.81
CA ASP A 585 -15.90 -6.68 23.18
C ASP A 585 -15.10 -7.66 24.04
N ILE A 586 -14.37 -7.14 25.03
CA ILE A 586 -13.56 -7.93 25.95
C ILE A 586 -13.96 -7.71 27.41
N ASN A 587 -13.72 -8.73 28.22
CA ASN A 587 -13.63 -8.61 29.67
C ASN A 587 -12.15 -8.84 30.03
N VAL A 588 -11.56 -7.89 30.75
CA VAL A 588 -10.17 -7.93 31.18
C VAL A 588 -10.05 -7.79 32.69
N LYS A 589 -9.10 -8.48 33.31
CA LYS A 589 -8.67 -8.25 34.68
C LYS A 589 -7.37 -7.46 34.69
N LYS A 590 -7.44 -6.13 34.82
CA LYS A 590 -6.27 -5.25 34.68
C LYS A 590 -5.33 -5.42 35.86
N ARG A 591 -4.19 -6.10 35.66
CA ARG A 591 -3.24 -6.42 36.74
C ARG A 591 -2.67 -5.17 37.40
N ARG A 592 -2.36 -4.14 36.59
CA ARG A 592 -1.84 -2.85 37.06
C ARG A 592 -2.85 -2.02 37.87
N MET A 593 -4.13 -2.41 37.85
CA MET A 593 -5.20 -1.78 38.63
C MET A 593 -5.74 -2.73 39.71
N GLY A 594 -4.88 -3.61 40.26
CA GLY A 594 -5.29 -4.54 41.32
C GLY A 594 -6.27 -5.62 40.86
N TYR A 595 -6.14 -6.08 39.61
CA TYR A 595 -7.03 -7.07 38.98
C TYR A 595 -8.50 -6.64 38.86
N MET A 596 -8.74 -5.33 38.78
CA MET A 596 -10.07 -4.79 38.52
C MET A 596 -10.64 -5.37 37.22
N GLU A 597 -11.80 -6.00 37.33
CA GLU A 597 -12.52 -6.57 36.20
C GLU A 597 -13.22 -5.45 35.43
N THR A 598 -12.88 -5.31 34.15
CA THR A 598 -13.36 -4.23 33.29
C THR A 598 -13.93 -4.80 32.01
N TYR A 599 -15.11 -4.34 31.63
CA TYR A 599 -15.69 -4.62 30.32
C TYR A 599 -15.34 -3.47 29.38
N MET A 600 -14.76 -3.79 28.23
CA MET A 600 -14.30 -2.79 27.26
C MET A 600 -14.77 -3.16 25.87
N ARG A 601 -15.13 -2.13 25.09
CA ARG A 601 -15.38 -2.23 23.66
C ARG A 601 -14.30 -1.44 22.95
N LEU A 602 -13.51 -2.11 22.13
CA LEU A 602 -12.44 -1.52 21.34
C LEU A 602 -12.92 -1.35 19.90
N PRO A 603 -12.94 -0.13 19.35
CA PRO A 603 -13.19 0.11 17.93
C PRO A 603 -11.88 0.14 17.13
N ALA A 604 -11.87 -0.47 15.95
CA ALA A 604 -10.76 -0.45 15.00
C ALA A 604 -11.26 -0.19 13.58
N MET A 605 -10.47 0.47 12.73
CA MET A 605 -10.76 0.51 11.30
C MET A 605 -10.37 -0.84 10.65
N LEU A 606 -11.13 -1.26 9.64
CA LEU A 606 -10.90 -2.52 8.90
C LEU A 606 -9.79 -2.44 7.86
N ASP A 607 -9.31 -1.24 7.58
CA ASP A 607 -8.14 -1.04 6.72
C ASP A 607 -7.09 -0.29 7.52
N SER A 608 -5.84 -0.67 7.27
CA SER A 608 -4.67 -0.13 7.94
C SER A 608 -3.59 0.06 6.88
N PRO A 609 -2.84 1.18 6.95
CA PRO A 609 -1.68 1.36 6.09
C PRO A 609 -0.54 0.41 6.47
N ASP A 610 -0.69 -0.42 7.51
CA ASP A 610 0.36 -1.29 8.04
C ASP A 610 0.35 -2.70 7.44
N THR A 611 -0.13 -2.80 6.20
CA THR A 611 -0.20 -4.07 5.48
C THR A 611 0.81 -4.11 4.35
N LEU A 612 1.49 -5.25 4.20
CA LEU A 612 2.37 -5.58 3.07
C LEU A 612 1.85 -6.77 2.28
#